data_AF-A0A965U3Y9-F1
#
_entry.id   AF-A0A965U3Y9-F1
#
_cell.length_a   1.000
_cell.length_b   1.000
_cell.length_c   1.000
_cell.angle_alpha   90.00
_cell.angle_beta   90.00
_cell.angle_gamma   90.00
#
_symmetry.space_group_name_H-M   'P 1'
#
loop_
_entity.id
_entity.type
_entity.pdbx_description
1 polymer ?
#
loop_
_entity_poly.entity_id
_entity_poly.type
_entity_poly.pdbx_seq_one_letter_code
_entity_poly.pdbx_strand_id
1 'polypeptide(L)'
;QLHCAESEKYARVTFFLNGGNGNPFAGEEDVCIPSPKGVAFDTVPALSLPKVAEQVAQGMLKGFDFIVTNFANGDVIGHTSNNAAKVETARIVDKYLGETIAKAKAAGYTTLITADHGNLERMITTEGKPDVAHTENLVAFILVPPEGTAPAVARASFDPNRADGALCDVTPTVLAALGVAQPAELSGKALFQPEKPGKVLLIILDGWGMGEENETNPIFLAETPVWDELLQNYPVRYLRASGEAVGLERGKAGNSEAGHLNIGAGRVVPQDDVRLENAMQDGSFGENPVFVSAVEQAKQSGKAVHLFALLTKKSSHGSIDYPLELLGLCKRLEME
;
A
#
# COMPACT_ATOMS: atom_id res chain seq x y z
N GLN A 1 1.57 -1.78 -19.82
CA GLN A 1 1.34 -1.01 -18.60
C GLN A 1 2.58 -0.21 -18.26
N LEU A 2 2.44 0.91 -17.55
CA LEU A 2 3.57 1.71 -17.02
C LEU A 2 3.51 1.73 -15.50
N HIS A 3 4.61 1.39 -14.85
CA HIS A 3 4.78 1.52 -13.40
C HIS A 3 5.80 2.62 -13.13
N CYS A 4 5.41 3.67 -12.42
CA CYS A 4 6.28 4.84 -12.20
C CYS A 4 6.30 5.25 -10.73
N ALA A 5 7.49 5.37 -10.14
CA ALA A 5 7.65 5.93 -8.81
C ALA A 5 9.06 6.47 -8.63
N GLU A 6 9.27 7.21 -7.54
CA GLU A 6 10.63 7.52 -7.11
C GLU A 6 11.29 6.35 -6.37
N SER A 7 12.62 6.38 -6.24
CA SER A 7 13.41 5.23 -5.77
C SER A 7 13.01 4.72 -4.38
N GLU A 8 12.53 5.58 -3.48
CA GLU A 8 12.02 5.16 -2.15
C GLU A 8 10.81 4.20 -2.25
N LYS A 9 9.99 4.34 -3.29
CA LYS A 9 8.74 3.58 -3.47
C LYS A 9 8.70 2.75 -4.77
N TYR A 10 9.80 2.69 -5.52
CA TYR A 10 9.89 1.94 -6.77
C TYR A 10 9.57 0.45 -6.60
N ALA A 11 10.10 -0.19 -5.56
CA ALA A 11 9.79 -1.59 -5.27
C ALA A 11 8.30 -1.81 -4.95
N ARG A 12 7.60 -0.79 -4.45
CA ARG A 12 6.18 -0.88 -4.06
C ARG A 12 5.28 -1.00 -5.27
N VAL A 13 5.52 -0.21 -6.31
CA VAL A 13 4.76 -0.28 -7.57
C VAL A 13 5.23 -1.40 -8.50
N THR A 14 6.39 -2.00 -8.28
CA THR A 14 6.92 -3.12 -9.07
C THR A 14 6.83 -4.43 -8.29
N PHE A 15 7.87 -4.81 -7.55
CA PHE A 15 7.96 -6.09 -6.83
C PHE A 15 6.74 -6.43 -5.97
N PHE A 16 6.27 -5.51 -5.12
CA PHE A 16 5.14 -5.79 -4.23
C PHE A 16 3.80 -5.82 -4.97
N LEU A 17 3.55 -4.84 -5.85
CA LEU A 17 2.35 -4.82 -6.68
C LEU A 17 2.26 -6.07 -7.59
N ASN A 18 3.40 -6.56 -8.08
CA ASN A 18 3.51 -7.77 -8.89
C ASN A 18 3.51 -9.07 -8.04
N GLY A 19 3.13 -9.02 -6.77
CA GLY A 19 2.97 -10.21 -5.93
C GLY A 19 4.29 -10.87 -5.52
N GLY A 20 5.37 -10.11 -5.42
CA GLY A 20 6.72 -10.60 -5.13
C GLY A 20 7.51 -11.04 -6.36
N ASN A 21 7.04 -10.73 -7.57
CA ASN A 21 7.80 -10.96 -8.80
C ASN A 21 8.71 -9.76 -9.10
N GLY A 22 10.03 -10.00 -9.16
CA GLY A 22 11.03 -8.96 -9.43
C GLY A 22 11.27 -8.66 -10.92
N ASN A 23 10.61 -9.36 -11.84
CA ASN A 23 10.75 -9.14 -13.28
C ASN A 23 9.49 -8.49 -13.88
N PRO A 24 9.63 -7.48 -14.75
CA PRO A 24 8.48 -6.88 -15.43
C PRO A 24 7.70 -7.90 -16.26
N PHE A 25 6.38 -7.78 -16.30
CA PHE A 25 5.54 -8.60 -17.18
C PHE A 25 5.66 -8.17 -18.65
N ALA A 26 5.15 -8.99 -19.58
CA ALA A 26 5.17 -8.64 -20.99
C ALA A 26 4.37 -7.35 -21.26
N GLY A 27 5.04 -6.35 -21.87
CA GLY A 27 4.45 -5.03 -22.14
C GLY A 27 4.41 -4.09 -20.93
N GLU A 28 5.08 -4.45 -19.83
CA GLU A 28 5.34 -3.58 -18.68
C GLU A 28 6.61 -2.76 -18.90
N GLU A 29 6.50 -1.45 -18.68
CA GLU A 29 7.64 -0.53 -18.58
C GLU A 29 7.70 0.00 -17.15
N ASP A 30 8.84 -0.17 -16.49
CA ASP A 30 9.07 0.35 -15.15
C ASP A 30 10.00 1.57 -15.20
N VAL A 31 9.58 2.65 -14.54
CA VAL A 31 10.33 3.91 -14.48
C VAL A 31 10.63 4.29 -13.03
N CYS A 32 11.92 4.34 -12.70
CA CYS A 32 12.43 4.74 -11.40
C CYS A 32 13.01 6.15 -11.46
N ILE A 33 12.36 7.11 -10.79
CA ILE A 33 12.89 8.46 -10.62
C ILE A 33 13.82 8.49 -9.39
N PRO A 34 15.07 8.96 -9.50
CA PRO A 34 15.95 9.04 -8.33
C PRO A 34 15.42 10.01 -7.27
N SER A 35 15.20 9.52 -6.06
CA SER A 35 14.87 10.33 -4.88
C SER A 35 16.03 11.26 -4.50
N PRO A 36 15.77 12.38 -3.78
CA PRO A 36 16.83 13.27 -3.31
C PRO A 36 17.87 12.53 -2.47
N LYS A 37 19.17 12.81 -2.70
CA LYS A 37 20.28 12.18 -1.98
C LYS A 37 21.09 13.22 -1.20
N GLY A 38 21.60 12.82 -0.03
CA GLY A 38 22.49 13.65 0.78
C GLY A 38 21.82 14.85 1.47
N VAL A 39 20.48 14.84 1.57
CA VAL A 39 19.68 15.87 2.24
C VAL A 39 18.67 15.20 3.17
N ALA A 40 18.30 15.89 4.25
CA ALA A 40 17.18 15.45 5.08
C ALA A 40 15.86 15.68 4.31
N PHE A 41 14.99 14.67 4.27
CA PHE A 41 13.79 14.71 3.42
C PHE A 41 12.82 15.85 3.77
N ASP A 42 12.71 16.22 5.04
CA ASP A 42 11.89 17.34 5.49
C ASP A 42 12.35 18.72 4.98
N THR A 43 13.59 18.82 4.46
CA THR A 43 14.07 20.03 3.76
C THR A 43 13.68 20.08 2.28
N VAL A 44 13.17 18.97 1.73
CA VAL A 44 12.68 18.86 0.33
C VAL A 44 11.31 18.16 0.29
N PRO A 45 10.23 18.78 0.79
CA PRO A 45 8.89 18.18 0.86
C PRO A 45 8.33 17.64 -0.48
N ALA A 46 8.74 18.26 -1.60
CA ALA A 46 8.35 17.83 -2.93
C ALA A 46 8.96 16.48 -3.35
N LEU A 47 10.06 16.05 -2.71
CA LEU A 47 10.88 14.92 -3.12
C LEU A 47 11.12 14.94 -4.64
N SER A 48 10.73 13.88 -5.34
CA SER A 48 10.81 13.81 -6.80
C SER A 48 9.44 13.87 -7.49
N LEU A 49 8.38 14.22 -6.75
CA LEU A 49 7.01 14.27 -7.25
C LEU A 49 6.84 15.06 -8.57
N PRO A 50 7.48 16.22 -8.79
CA PRO A 50 7.37 16.93 -10.06
C PRO A 50 7.82 16.08 -11.27
N LYS A 51 8.91 15.32 -11.11
CA LYS A 51 9.47 14.46 -12.16
C LYS A 51 8.64 13.20 -12.34
N VAL A 52 8.11 12.64 -11.25
CA VAL A 52 7.18 11.50 -11.30
C VAL A 52 5.91 11.89 -12.08
N ALA A 53 5.30 13.03 -11.75
CA ALA A 53 4.12 13.54 -12.45
C ALA A 53 4.39 13.82 -13.95
N GLU A 54 5.60 14.28 -14.29
CA GLU A 54 6.03 14.43 -15.68
C GLU A 54 6.11 13.08 -16.41
N GLN A 55 6.71 12.06 -15.80
CA GLN A 55 6.81 10.72 -16.40
C GLN A 55 5.43 10.06 -16.58
N VAL A 56 4.53 10.23 -15.62
CA VAL A 56 3.14 9.77 -15.74
C VAL A 56 2.45 10.42 -16.95
N ALA A 57 2.63 11.73 -17.14
CA ALA A 57 2.11 12.43 -18.33
C ALA A 57 2.73 11.93 -19.63
N GLN A 58 4.04 11.65 -19.65
CA GLN A 58 4.71 11.04 -20.80
C GLN A 58 4.15 9.64 -21.10
N GLY A 59 3.84 8.85 -20.07
CA GLY A 59 3.16 7.57 -20.19
C GLY A 59 1.80 7.68 -20.87
N MET A 60 1.01 8.70 -20.51
CA MET A 60 -0.27 8.98 -21.17
C MET A 60 -0.09 9.29 -22.66
N LEU A 61 0.92 10.10 -23.01
CA LEU A 61 1.24 10.45 -24.39
C LEU A 61 1.72 9.25 -25.22
N LYS A 62 2.51 8.34 -24.60
CA LYS A 62 2.89 7.05 -25.20
C LYS A 62 1.68 6.12 -25.39
N GLY A 63 0.59 6.37 -24.68
CA GLY A 63 -0.68 5.71 -24.87
C GLY A 63 -0.86 4.41 -24.09
N PHE A 64 -0.12 4.19 -22.99
CA PHE A 64 -0.28 3.01 -22.13
C PHE A 64 -1.72 2.83 -21.63
N ASP A 65 -2.30 1.63 -21.75
CA ASP A 65 -3.68 1.38 -21.32
C ASP A 65 -3.86 1.41 -19.80
N PHE A 66 -2.82 1.04 -19.05
CA PHE A 66 -2.77 1.13 -17.60
C PHE A 66 -1.49 1.80 -17.15
N ILE A 67 -1.61 2.79 -16.28
CA ILE A 67 -0.50 3.48 -15.61
C ILE A 67 -0.75 3.40 -14.10
N VAL A 68 0.25 2.98 -13.34
CA VAL A 68 0.25 3.07 -11.87
C VAL A 68 1.40 3.96 -11.42
N THR A 69 1.10 4.85 -10.48
CA THR A 69 2.11 5.72 -9.88
C THR A 69 1.95 5.80 -8.37
N ASN A 70 3.07 5.91 -7.67
CA ASN A 70 3.11 6.18 -6.24
C ASN A 70 3.69 7.57 -5.98
N PHE A 71 2.95 8.37 -5.22
CA PHE A 71 3.41 9.65 -4.69
C PHE A 71 3.90 9.40 -3.26
N ALA A 72 5.22 9.23 -3.12
CA ALA A 72 5.89 8.78 -1.89
C ALA A 72 5.79 9.77 -0.72
N ASN A 73 5.41 11.02 -1.01
CA ASN A 73 5.63 12.17 -0.16
C ASN A 73 4.95 12.06 1.21
N GLY A 74 3.69 11.59 1.25
CA GLY A 74 2.93 11.54 2.49
C GLY A 74 3.58 10.66 3.55
N ASP A 75 4.05 9.49 3.14
CA ASP A 75 4.74 8.56 4.03
C ASP A 75 6.17 9.00 4.38
N VAL A 76 6.98 9.34 3.37
CA VAL A 76 8.38 9.71 3.59
C VAL A 76 8.49 10.94 4.49
N ILE A 77 7.64 11.95 4.30
CA ILE A 77 7.63 13.14 5.14
C ILE A 77 6.83 12.92 6.43
N GLY A 78 5.82 12.05 6.42
CA GLY A 78 5.06 11.64 7.60
C GLY A 78 5.93 11.04 8.69
N HIS A 79 6.98 10.31 8.32
CA HIS A 79 8.01 9.79 9.23
C HIS A 79 8.95 10.83 9.86
N THR A 80 8.86 12.10 9.45
CA THR A 80 9.68 13.18 10.02
C THR A 80 8.94 13.86 11.16
N SER A 81 9.66 14.40 12.15
CA SER A 81 9.05 15.17 13.25
C SER A 81 8.75 16.64 12.88
N ASN A 82 8.89 17.01 11.60
CA ASN A 82 8.81 18.39 11.13
C ASN A 82 7.40 18.71 10.62
N ASN A 83 6.56 19.24 11.51
CA ASN A 83 5.16 19.55 11.21
C ASN A 83 4.99 20.56 10.07
N ALA A 84 5.88 21.56 9.96
CA ALA A 84 5.82 22.53 8.87
C ALA A 84 6.09 21.85 7.51
N ALA A 85 7.04 20.92 7.47
CA ALA A 85 7.31 20.12 6.27
C ALA A 85 6.13 19.20 5.92
N LYS A 86 5.43 18.62 6.90
CA LYS A 86 4.22 17.82 6.68
C LYS A 86 3.10 18.63 6.03
N VAL A 87 2.84 19.85 6.52
CA VAL A 87 1.82 20.75 5.94
C VAL A 87 2.20 21.15 4.51
N GLU A 88 3.46 21.57 4.30
CA GLU A 88 3.93 21.92 2.95
C GLU A 88 3.89 20.72 1.98
N THR A 89 4.13 19.51 2.49
CA THR A 89 3.98 18.27 1.72
C THR A 89 2.56 18.08 1.22
N ALA A 90 1.56 18.23 2.10
CA ALA A 90 0.17 18.10 1.70
C ALA A 90 -0.21 19.12 0.61
N ARG A 91 0.25 20.36 0.72
CA ARG A 91 0.04 21.41 -0.30
C ARG A 91 0.66 21.05 -1.65
N ILE A 92 1.87 20.49 -1.64
CA ILE A 92 2.59 20.09 -2.88
C ILE A 92 1.92 18.89 -3.53
N VAL A 93 1.53 17.88 -2.74
CA VAL A 93 0.83 16.68 -3.24
C VAL A 93 -0.50 17.08 -3.86
N ASP A 94 -1.29 17.94 -3.20
CA ASP A 94 -2.57 18.44 -3.73
C ASP A 94 -2.41 19.10 -5.10
N LYS A 95 -1.42 20.00 -5.23
CA LYS A 95 -1.10 20.66 -6.49
C LYS A 95 -0.80 19.65 -7.61
N TYR A 96 0.14 18.72 -7.39
CA TYR A 96 0.55 17.78 -8.44
C TYR A 96 -0.50 16.70 -8.71
N LEU A 97 -1.34 16.36 -7.72
CA LEU A 97 -2.51 15.53 -7.90
C LEU A 97 -3.47 16.20 -8.90
N GLY A 98 -3.79 17.49 -8.69
CA GLY A 98 -4.64 18.26 -9.61
C GLY A 98 -4.08 18.35 -11.02
N GLU A 99 -2.79 18.68 -11.16
CA GLU A 99 -2.13 18.74 -12.47
C GLU A 99 -2.13 17.39 -13.19
N THR A 100 -1.91 16.29 -12.47
CA THR A 100 -1.88 14.93 -13.03
C THR A 100 -3.29 14.50 -13.46
N ILE A 101 -4.30 14.75 -12.64
CA ILE A 101 -5.71 14.46 -12.95
C ILE A 101 -6.17 15.25 -14.17
N ALA A 102 -5.85 16.54 -14.26
CA ALA A 102 -6.23 17.37 -15.40
C ALA A 102 -5.67 16.80 -16.72
N LYS A 103 -4.40 16.38 -16.73
CA LYS A 103 -3.77 15.73 -17.89
C LYS A 103 -4.43 14.38 -18.20
N ALA A 104 -4.72 13.57 -17.18
CA ALA A 104 -5.39 12.28 -17.34
C ALA A 104 -6.78 12.43 -17.98
N LYS A 105 -7.59 13.39 -17.51
CA LYS A 105 -8.92 13.69 -18.06
C LYS A 105 -8.84 14.07 -19.54
N ALA A 106 -7.94 14.99 -19.88
CA ALA A 106 -7.73 15.44 -21.27
C ALA A 106 -7.20 14.31 -22.18
N ALA A 107 -6.41 13.38 -21.62
CA ALA A 107 -5.90 12.21 -22.34
C ALA A 107 -6.91 11.03 -22.40
N GLY A 108 -8.11 11.18 -21.84
CA GLY A 108 -9.16 10.16 -21.87
C GLY A 108 -8.97 9.00 -20.89
N TYR A 109 -8.23 9.21 -19.79
CA TYR A 109 -8.05 8.22 -18.73
C TYR A 109 -9.14 8.33 -17.67
N THR A 110 -9.61 7.18 -17.19
CA THR A 110 -10.27 7.10 -15.89
C THR A 110 -9.18 7.08 -14.81
N THR A 111 -9.22 8.03 -13.88
CA THR A 111 -8.25 8.08 -12.78
C THR A 111 -8.86 7.52 -11.51
N LEU A 112 -8.19 6.52 -10.95
CA LEU A 112 -8.47 5.96 -9.63
C LEU A 112 -7.40 6.47 -8.66
N ILE A 113 -7.83 6.97 -7.50
CA ILE A 113 -6.94 7.58 -6.50
C ILE A 113 -7.17 6.86 -5.18
N THR A 114 -6.12 6.34 -4.56
CA THR A 114 -6.16 5.73 -3.22
C THR A 114 -4.90 6.06 -2.44
N ALA A 115 -4.83 5.63 -1.19
CA ALA A 115 -3.58 5.40 -0.48
C ALA A 115 -3.41 3.90 -0.15
N ASP A 116 -2.22 3.51 0.25
CA ASP A 116 -1.86 2.17 0.71
C ASP A 116 -1.91 2.03 2.24
N HIS A 117 -1.81 3.14 2.97
CA HIS A 117 -2.06 3.29 4.41
C HIS A 117 -2.12 4.78 4.80
N GLY A 118 -2.39 5.07 6.08
CA GLY A 118 -2.25 6.41 6.67
C GLY A 118 -0.89 6.63 7.34
N ASN A 119 -0.50 7.90 7.42
CA ASN A 119 0.70 8.41 8.11
C ASN A 119 0.59 9.95 8.26
N LEU A 120 0.55 10.67 7.12
CA LEU A 120 0.67 12.12 7.07
C LEU A 120 -0.43 12.83 7.86
N GLU A 121 -1.63 12.27 7.93
CA GLU A 121 -2.81 12.88 8.53
C GLU A 121 -2.75 13.05 10.06
N ARG A 122 -1.67 12.60 10.71
CA ARG A 122 -1.45 12.75 12.15
C ARG A 122 -0.06 13.31 12.45
N MET A 123 -0.01 14.51 13.04
CA MET A 123 1.25 15.14 13.47
C MET A 123 1.69 14.76 14.87
N ILE A 124 0.72 14.51 15.76
CA ILE A 124 0.99 14.32 17.18
C ILE A 124 0.27 13.09 17.73
N THR A 125 0.91 12.43 18.69
CA THR A 125 0.30 11.32 19.44
C THR A 125 -0.70 11.87 20.46
N THR A 126 -1.48 10.98 21.07
CA THR A 126 -2.37 11.30 22.20
C THR A 126 -1.64 11.93 23.38
N GLU A 127 -0.33 11.69 23.52
CA GLU A 127 0.54 12.27 24.54
C GLU A 127 1.17 13.61 24.12
N GLY A 128 0.81 14.14 22.95
CA GLY A 128 1.30 15.42 22.43
C GLY A 128 2.73 15.40 21.89
N LYS A 129 3.29 14.22 21.61
CA LYS A 129 4.62 14.08 21.00
C LYS A 129 4.51 14.05 19.48
N PRO A 130 5.55 14.45 18.71
CA PRO A 130 5.57 14.25 17.27
C PRO A 130 5.29 12.78 16.93
N ASP A 131 4.28 12.55 16.12
CA ASP A 131 3.98 11.24 15.59
C ASP A 131 4.68 11.06 14.25
N VAL A 132 5.38 9.94 14.13
CA VAL A 132 6.15 9.54 12.95
C VAL A 132 5.78 8.13 12.51
N ALA A 133 4.73 7.55 13.10
CA ALA A 133 4.27 6.20 12.80
C ALA A 133 3.10 6.22 11.82
N HIS A 134 2.90 5.09 11.14
CA HIS A 134 1.69 4.86 10.36
C HIS A 134 0.46 4.80 11.27
N THR A 135 -0.71 4.93 10.65
CA THR A 135 -1.99 4.88 11.35
C THR A 135 -2.84 3.67 10.93
N GLU A 136 -3.93 3.44 11.65
CA GLU A 136 -4.95 2.47 11.30
C GLU A 136 -6.09 3.09 10.48
N ASN A 137 -5.99 4.38 10.13
CA ASN A 137 -7.06 5.15 9.52
C ASN A 137 -7.49 4.56 8.17
N LEU A 138 -8.76 4.78 7.84
CA LEU A 138 -9.26 4.48 6.49
C LEU A 138 -8.57 5.37 5.47
N VAL A 139 -8.51 4.91 4.23
CA VAL A 139 -8.00 5.68 3.09
C VAL A 139 -9.14 5.93 2.11
N ALA A 140 -9.20 7.09 1.47
CA ALA A 140 -10.19 7.33 0.43
C ALA A 140 -9.81 6.57 -0.85
N PHE A 141 -10.82 6.07 -1.57
CA PHE A 141 -10.71 5.53 -2.91
C PHE A 141 -11.69 6.26 -3.81
N ILE A 142 -11.15 7.01 -4.76
CA ILE A 142 -11.90 8.00 -5.55
C ILE A 142 -11.80 7.64 -7.02
N LEU A 143 -12.91 7.79 -7.75
CA LEU A 143 -12.96 7.67 -9.19
C LEU A 143 -13.20 9.02 -9.85
N VAL A 144 -12.26 9.41 -10.72
CA VAL A 144 -12.40 10.57 -11.60
C VAL A 144 -12.55 10.08 -13.04
N PRO A 145 -13.72 10.30 -13.68
CA PRO A 145 -13.95 9.85 -15.04
C PRO A 145 -13.25 10.79 -16.05
N PRO A 146 -13.00 10.32 -17.29
CA PRO A 146 -12.40 11.15 -18.34
C PRO A 146 -13.29 12.34 -18.70
N GLU A 147 -12.71 13.32 -19.41
CA GLU A 147 -13.45 14.51 -19.81
C GLU A 147 -14.73 14.18 -20.60
N GLY A 148 -15.83 14.86 -20.28
CA GLY A 148 -17.12 14.67 -20.95
C GLY A 148 -17.92 13.43 -20.52
N THR A 149 -17.49 12.72 -19.48
CA THR A 149 -18.27 11.61 -18.89
C THR A 149 -18.71 11.95 -17.46
N ALA A 150 -19.92 11.54 -17.09
CA ALA A 150 -20.46 11.76 -15.76
C ALA A 150 -20.11 10.59 -14.83
N PRO A 151 -19.90 10.83 -13.53
CA PRO A 151 -19.78 9.73 -12.57
C PRO A 151 -21.11 8.99 -12.44
N ALA A 152 -21.12 7.69 -12.70
CA ALA A 152 -22.32 6.84 -12.64
C ALA A 152 -22.73 6.43 -11.21
N VAL A 153 -21.89 6.69 -10.20
CA VAL A 153 -22.02 6.09 -8.86
C VAL A 153 -22.17 7.16 -7.78
N ALA A 154 -23.11 6.94 -6.85
CA ALA A 154 -23.31 7.81 -5.70
C ALA A 154 -22.11 7.80 -4.74
N ARG A 155 -21.83 8.96 -4.16
CA ARG A 155 -20.80 9.18 -3.13
C ARG A 155 -21.17 8.46 -1.82
N ALA A 156 -20.16 7.92 -1.12
CA ALA A 156 -20.33 7.46 0.25
C ALA A 156 -20.10 8.64 1.22
N SER A 157 -20.84 8.65 2.34
CA SER A 157 -20.53 9.54 3.46
C SER A 157 -19.39 8.94 4.29
N PHE A 158 -18.43 9.77 4.68
CA PHE A 158 -17.33 9.32 5.53
C PHE A 158 -17.82 8.93 6.92
N ASP A 159 -17.40 7.75 7.38
CA ASP A 159 -17.52 7.28 8.75
C ASP A 159 -16.20 6.58 9.12
N PRO A 160 -15.41 7.11 10.07
CA PRO A 160 -14.11 6.53 10.41
C PRO A 160 -14.18 5.10 10.95
N ASN A 161 -15.36 4.65 11.42
CA ASN A 161 -15.56 3.32 11.95
C ASN A 161 -16.13 2.32 10.93
N ARG A 162 -16.48 2.79 9.72
CA ARG A 162 -17.13 1.97 8.70
C ARG A 162 -16.45 2.13 7.35
N ALA A 163 -15.68 1.11 6.98
CA ALA A 163 -15.13 0.98 5.63
C ALA A 163 -16.20 0.48 4.65
N ASP A 164 -16.15 0.96 3.41
CA ASP A 164 -16.95 0.45 2.29
C ASP A 164 -16.28 -0.75 1.59
N GLY A 165 -14.96 -0.91 1.78
CA GLY A 165 -14.13 -1.96 1.19
C GLY A 165 -12.74 -2.02 1.82
N ALA A 166 -11.80 -2.68 1.16
CA ALA A 166 -10.41 -2.77 1.55
C ALA A 166 -9.48 -2.65 0.33
N LEU A 167 -8.16 -2.59 0.56
CA LEU A 167 -7.19 -2.42 -0.54
C LEU A 167 -7.24 -3.52 -1.61
N CYS A 168 -7.66 -4.74 -1.24
CA CYS A 168 -7.86 -5.83 -2.19
C CYS A 168 -8.94 -5.56 -3.25
N ASP A 169 -9.79 -4.55 -3.04
CA ASP A 169 -10.86 -4.17 -3.97
C ASP A 169 -10.38 -3.20 -5.07
N VAL A 170 -9.16 -2.67 -4.97
CA VAL A 170 -8.59 -1.70 -5.93
C VAL A 170 -8.36 -2.34 -7.29
N THR A 171 -7.64 -3.46 -7.39
CA THR A 171 -7.37 -4.12 -8.67
C THR A 171 -8.64 -4.65 -9.36
N PRO A 172 -9.60 -5.30 -8.67
CA PRO A 172 -10.93 -5.57 -9.24
C PRO A 172 -11.60 -4.35 -9.87
N THR A 173 -11.48 -3.18 -9.23
CA THR A 173 -12.02 -1.91 -9.77
C THR A 173 -11.23 -1.40 -10.97
N VAL A 174 -9.90 -1.54 -10.98
CA VAL A 174 -9.05 -1.25 -12.14
C VAL A 174 -9.45 -2.13 -13.33
N LEU A 175 -9.64 -3.44 -13.13
CA LEU A 175 -10.04 -4.37 -14.17
C LEU A 175 -11.42 -4.04 -14.74
N ALA A 176 -12.38 -3.71 -13.87
CA ALA A 176 -13.69 -3.24 -14.30
C ALA A 176 -13.59 -1.97 -15.17
N ALA A 177 -12.71 -1.04 -14.81
CA ALA A 177 -12.47 0.18 -15.58
C ALA A 177 -11.74 -0.03 -16.91
N LEU A 178 -10.88 -1.05 -16.99
CA LEU A 178 -10.25 -1.49 -18.23
C LEU A 178 -11.19 -2.33 -19.12
N GLY A 179 -12.32 -2.81 -18.57
CA GLY A 179 -13.21 -3.77 -19.25
C GLY A 179 -12.60 -5.17 -19.36
N VAL A 180 -11.69 -5.51 -18.45
CA VAL A 180 -11.04 -6.82 -18.37
C VAL A 180 -11.80 -7.69 -17.37
N ALA A 181 -12.06 -8.94 -17.74
CA ALA A 181 -12.71 -9.88 -16.84
C ALA A 181 -11.83 -10.16 -15.62
N GLN A 182 -12.42 -10.09 -14.43
CA GLN A 182 -11.73 -10.40 -13.18
C GLN A 182 -11.38 -11.91 -13.12
N PRO A 183 -10.11 -12.28 -12.89
CA PRO A 183 -9.72 -13.67 -12.63
C PRO A 183 -10.31 -14.21 -11.32
N ALA A 184 -10.49 -15.53 -11.23
CA ALA A 184 -11.10 -16.16 -10.06
C ALA A 184 -10.24 -16.07 -8.79
N GLU A 185 -8.93 -15.87 -8.94
CA GLU A 185 -7.96 -15.74 -7.86
C GLU A 185 -8.11 -14.41 -7.11
N LEU A 186 -8.66 -13.37 -7.76
CA LEU A 186 -8.92 -12.08 -7.13
C LEU A 186 -10.24 -12.16 -6.39
N SER A 187 -10.19 -12.20 -5.06
CA SER A 187 -11.38 -12.30 -4.20
C SER A 187 -11.99 -10.96 -3.80
N GLY A 188 -11.26 -9.86 -4.02
CA GLY A 188 -11.79 -8.51 -3.89
C GLY A 188 -12.91 -8.23 -4.89
N LYS A 189 -13.61 -7.11 -4.71
CA LYS A 189 -14.78 -6.74 -5.50
C LYS A 189 -14.63 -5.35 -6.06
N ALA A 190 -15.00 -5.16 -7.32
CA ALA A 190 -15.01 -3.83 -7.91
C ALA A 190 -15.98 -2.91 -7.14
N LEU A 191 -15.49 -1.78 -6.66
CA LEU A 191 -16.28 -0.79 -5.90
C LEU A 191 -16.90 0.29 -6.79
N PHE A 192 -16.35 0.44 -7.99
CA PHE A 192 -16.88 1.30 -9.04
C PHE A 192 -17.05 0.52 -10.34
N GLN A 193 -18.05 0.93 -11.14
CA GLN A 193 -18.22 0.49 -12.52
C GLN A 193 -18.29 1.74 -13.41
N PRO A 194 -17.23 2.06 -14.17
CA PRO A 194 -17.30 3.14 -15.14
C PRO A 194 -18.29 2.80 -16.26
N GLU A 195 -18.96 3.82 -16.80
CA GLU A 195 -19.92 3.64 -17.90
C GLU A 195 -19.28 3.05 -19.17
N LYS A 196 -18.01 3.38 -19.40
CA LYS A 196 -17.24 2.94 -20.56
C LYS A 196 -15.87 2.45 -20.13
N PRO A 197 -15.52 1.20 -20.46
CA PRO A 197 -14.15 0.72 -20.36
C PRO A 197 -13.18 1.59 -21.16
N GLY A 198 -11.97 1.78 -20.65
CA GLY A 198 -10.95 2.58 -21.32
C GLY A 198 -9.62 2.54 -20.59
N LYS A 199 -8.77 3.54 -20.84
CA LYS A 199 -7.46 3.63 -20.20
C LYS A 199 -7.60 4.04 -18.73
N VAL A 200 -6.73 3.51 -17.87
CA VAL A 200 -6.80 3.72 -16.43
C VAL A 200 -5.48 4.25 -15.89
N LEU A 201 -5.58 5.29 -15.07
CA LEU A 201 -4.49 5.77 -14.21
C LEU A 201 -4.83 5.41 -12.77
N LEU A 202 -3.95 4.69 -12.09
CA LEU A 202 -4.00 4.48 -10.64
C LEU A 202 -2.94 5.36 -9.96
N ILE A 203 -3.38 6.31 -9.13
CA ILE A 203 -2.51 7.13 -8.29
C ILE A 203 -2.61 6.62 -6.85
N ILE A 204 -1.48 6.23 -6.27
CA ILE A 204 -1.36 5.85 -4.86
C ILE A 204 -0.68 7.01 -4.12
N LEU A 205 -1.43 7.69 -3.26
CA LEU A 205 -0.95 8.73 -2.35
C LEU A 205 -0.38 8.07 -1.10
N ASP A 206 0.89 7.68 -1.13
CA ASP A 206 1.51 6.88 -0.08
C ASP A 206 1.47 7.60 1.28
N GLY A 207 0.95 6.93 2.31
CA GLY A 207 0.78 7.52 3.64
C GLY A 207 -0.31 8.59 3.78
N TRP A 208 -1.31 8.61 2.89
CA TRP A 208 -2.41 9.60 2.93
C TRP A 208 -3.71 8.99 3.50
N GLY A 209 -3.85 9.02 4.83
CA GLY A 209 -5.05 8.53 5.53
C GLY A 209 -6.13 9.60 5.72
N MET A 210 -7.35 9.16 6.04
CA MET A 210 -8.43 10.03 6.49
C MET A 210 -8.24 10.36 7.97
N GLY A 211 -7.88 11.60 8.28
CA GLY A 211 -7.68 12.10 9.65
C GLY A 211 -8.82 13.00 10.14
N GLU A 212 -8.71 13.46 11.39
CA GLU A 212 -9.62 14.46 11.95
C GLU A 212 -9.40 15.84 11.30
N GLU A 213 -10.47 16.62 11.14
CA GLU A 213 -10.41 17.98 10.60
C GLU A 213 -10.05 19.00 11.71
N ASN A 214 -8.80 18.93 12.18
CA ASN A 214 -8.30 19.80 13.26
C ASN A 214 -6.81 20.17 13.09
N GLU A 215 -6.27 20.91 14.05
CA GLU A 215 -4.90 21.43 14.06
C GLU A 215 -3.80 20.34 14.16
N THR A 216 -4.17 19.08 14.31
CA THR A 216 -3.23 17.95 14.36
C THR A 216 -3.04 17.26 13.01
N ASN A 217 -3.85 17.62 12.01
CA ASN A 217 -3.86 17.01 10.69
C ASN A 217 -3.25 17.96 9.63
N PRO A 218 -2.06 17.63 9.07
CA PRO A 218 -1.42 18.45 8.04
C PRO A 218 -2.23 18.61 6.77
N ILE A 219 -2.99 17.57 6.38
CA ILE A 219 -3.79 17.59 5.15
C ILE A 219 -4.91 18.63 5.28
N PHE A 220 -5.52 18.71 6.46
CA PHE A 220 -6.52 19.72 6.78
C PHE A 220 -5.91 21.13 6.88
N LEU A 221 -4.75 21.25 7.54
CA LEU A 221 -4.07 22.55 7.71
C LEU A 221 -3.50 23.15 6.42
N ALA A 222 -3.15 22.32 5.44
CA ALA A 222 -2.45 22.76 4.23
C ALA A 222 -3.33 23.47 3.19
N GLU A 223 -4.65 23.55 3.42
CA GLU A 223 -5.66 24.00 2.45
C GLU A 223 -5.50 23.24 1.12
N THR A 224 -6.16 22.07 1.01
CA THR A 224 -6.01 21.13 -0.12
C THR A 224 -7.23 21.14 -1.05
N PRO A 225 -7.41 22.19 -1.89
CA PRO A 225 -8.64 22.40 -2.65
C PRO A 225 -8.92 21.30 -3.68
N VAL A 226 -7.88 20.67 -4.25
CA VAL A 226 -8.09 19.55 -5.19
C VAL A 226 -8.62 18.34 -4.43
N TRP A 227 -8.00 18.00 -3.30
CA TRP A 227 -8.44 16.92 -2.43
C TRP A 227 -9.87 17.14 -1.92
N ASP A 228 -10.19 18.36 -1.48
CA ASP A 228 -11.53 18.74 -1.05
C ASP A 228 -12.55 18.60 -2.18
N GLU A 229 -12.22 19.08 -3.39
CA GLU A 229 -13.09 18.93 -4.57
C GLU A 229 -13.32 17.45 -4.90
N LEU A 230 -12.27 16.63 -4.84
CA LEU A 230 -12.36 15.19 -5.09
C LEU A 230 -13.32 14.53 -4.10
N LEU A 231 -13.17 14.83 -2.82
CA LEU A 231 -14.03 14.32 -1.75
C LEU A 231 -15.44 14.91 -1.77
N GLN A 232 -15.72 16.02 -2.46
CA GLN A 232 -17.04 16.67 -2.52
C GLN A 232 -17.81 16.39 -3.82
N ASN A 233 -17.12 16.16 -4.94
CA ASN A 233 -17.76 16.14 -6.25
C ASN A 233 -17.61 14.81 -7.01
N TYR A 234 -16.75 13.90 -6.57
CA TYR A 234 -16.51 12.62 -7.25
C TYR A 234 -16.95 11.41 -6.42
N PRO A 235 -17.26 10.26 -7.05
CA PRO A 235 -17.50 9.00 -6.35
C PRO A 235 -16.33 8.64 -5.45
N VAL A 236 -16.63 8.43 -4.17
CA VAL A 236 -15.66 8.06 -3.15
C VAL A 236 -16.17 6.87 -2.35
N ARG A 237 -15.24 6.01 -1.95
CA ARG A 237 -15.38 4.92 -0.99
C ARG A 237 -14.24 5.01 0.01
N TYR A 238 -14.41 4.44 1.19
CA TYR A 238 -13.38 4.46 2.23
C TYR A 238 -12.89 3.04 2.50
N LEU A 239 -11.60 2.80 2.27
CA LEU A 239 -11.00 1.48 2.33
C LEU A 239 -10.30 1.26 3.66
N ARG A 240 -10.43 0.05 4.19
CA ARG A 240 -9.56 -0.42 5.27
C ARG A 240 -8.18 -0.72 4.69
N ALA A 241 -7.16 -0.07 5.26
CA ALA A 241 -5.76 -0.17 4.84
C ALA A 241 -4.84 -0.69 5.97
N SER A 242 -5.42 -1.31 6.99
CA SER A 242 -4.75 -1.72 8.22
C SER A 242 -5.31 -3.06 8.74
N GLY A 243 -4.56 -3.69 9.63
CA GLY A 243 -4.90 -4.95 10.28
C GLY A 243 -5.24 -6.09 9.32
N GLU A 244 -6.21 -6.91 9.71
CA GLU A 244 -6.56 -8.16 9.01
C GLU A 244 -6.99 -7.94 7.55
N ALA A 245 -7.54 -6.76 7.22
CA ALA A 245 -7.98 -6.45 5.85
C ALA A 245 -6.84 -6.27 4.86
N VAL A 246 -5.61 -6.11 5.34
CA VAL A 246 -4.39 -6.09 4.52
C VAL A 246 -3.44 -7.22 4.91
N GLY A 247 -3.95 -8.25 5.60
CA GLY A 247 -3.18 -9.42 6.00
C GLY A 247 -2.20 -9.19 7.16
N LEU A 248 -2.39 -8.12 7.93
CA LEU A 248 -1.66 -7.85 9.17
C LEU A 248 -2.44 -8.37 10.39
N GLU A 249 -1.78 -8.43 11.54
CA GLU A 249 -2.47 -8.71 12.82
C GLU A 249 -3.53 -7.64 13.14
N ARG A 250 -4.58 -8.03 13.86
CA ARG A 250 -5.64 -7.12 14.28
C ARG A 250 -5.07 -5.96 15.10
N GLY A 251 -5.46 -4.72 14.75
CA GLY A 251 -4.98 -3.51 15.42
C GLY A 251 -3.60 -3.04 14.98
N LYS A 252 -3.01 -3.67 13.96
CA LYS A 252 -1.72 -3.24 13.41
C LYS A 252 -1.95 -2.20 12.31
N ALA A 253 -1.30 -1.04 12.46
CA ALA A 253 -1.27 0.00 11.43
C ALA A 253 -0.80 -0.57 10.08
N GLY A 254 -1.32 0.02 8.99
CA GLY A 254 -0.91 -0.34 7.64
C GLY A 254 0.56 -0.05 7.38
N ASN A 255 1.09 -0.51 6.25
CA ASN A 255 2.42 -0.15 5.77
C ASN A 255 2.51 -0.38 4.26
N SER A 256 3.53 0.18 3.62
CA SER A 256 3.56 0.19 2.15
C SER A 256 3.75 -1.18 1.53
N GLU A 257 4.39 -2.12 2.23
CA GLU A 257 4.56 -3.49 1.75
C GLU A 257 3.22 -4.25 1.75
N ALA A 258 2.54 -4.30 2.89
CA ALA A 258 1.23 -4.94 2.98
C ALA A 258 0.22 -4.24 2.07
N GLY A 259 0.23 -2.91 2.02
CA GLY A 259 -0.69 -2.12 1.21
C GLY A 259 -0.58 -2.43 -0.29
N HIS A 260 0.61 -2.25 -0.87
CA HIS A 260 0.82 -2.49 -2.30
C HIS A 260 0.64 -3.96 -2.70
N LEU A 261 1.05 -4.91 -1.84
CA LEU A 261 0.84 -6.33 -2.09
C LEU A 261 -0.65 -6.67 -2.18
N ASN A 262 -1.49 -6.14 -1.28
CA ASN A 262 -2.92 -6.38 -1.28
C ASN A 262 -3.63 -5.68 -2.45
N ILE A 263 -3.21 -4.45 -2.79
CA ILE A 263 -3.67 -3.75 -4.00
C ILE A 263 -3.42 -4.63 -5.21
N GLY A 264 -2.16 -5.01 -5.46
CA GLY A 264 -1.76 -5.76 -6.66
C GLY A 264 -2.35 -7.16 -6.74
N ALA A 265 -2.40 -7.87 -5.60
CA ALA A 265 -2.96 -9.22 -5.55
C ALA A 265 -4.49 -9.26 -5.73
N GLY A 266 -5.19 -8.15 -5.49
CA GLY A 266 -6.65 -8.09 -5.56
C GLY A 266 -7.36 -9.07 -4.60
N ARG A 267 -6.67 -9.46 -3.53
CA ARG A 267 -7.13 -10.34 -2.44
C ARG A 267 -6.34 -10.02 -1.18
N VAL A 268 -6.83 -10.48 -0.04
CA VAL A 268 -6.08 -10.36 1.21
C VAL A 268 -4.86 -11.29 1.17
N VAL A 269 -3.67 -10.74 1.40
CA VAL A 269 -2.40 -11.50 1.45
C VAL A 269 -1.83 -11.46 2.87
N PRO A 270 -1.95 -12.57 3.64
CA PRO A 270 -1.38 -12.66 4.98
C PRO A 270 0.13 -12.42 4.96
N GLN A 271 0.59 -11.53 5.84
CA GLN A 271 2.00 -11.25 6.06
C GLN A 271 2.67 -12.42 6.81
N ASP A 272 3.99 -12.48 6.75
CA ASP A 272 4.73 -13.63 7.30
C ASP A 272 4.54 -13.81 8.81
N ASP A 273 4.40 -12.73 9.58
CA ASP A 273 4.10 -12.82 11.01
C ASP A 273 2.73 -13.48 11.27
N VAL A 274 1.69 -13.09 10.52
CA VAL A 274 0.36 -13.69 10.59
C VAL A 274 0.38 -15.15 10.15
N ARG A 275 1.12 -15.47 9.08
CA ARG A 275 1.26 -16.86 8.59
C ARG A 275 1.94 -17.74 9.62
N LEU A 276 3.01 -17.25 10.23
CA LEU A 276 3.75 -17.95 11.28
C LEU A 276 2.87 -18.15 12.52
N GLU A 277 2.15 -17.11 12.96
CA GLU A 277 1.23 -17.21 14.10
C GLU A 277 0.12 -18.23 13.84
N ASN A 278 -0.52 -18.19 12.67
CA ASN A 278 -1.54 -19.18 12.30
C ASN A 278 -0.97 -20.60 12.27
N ALA A 279 0.23 -20.77 11.71
CA ALA A 279 0.90 -22.07 11.66
C ALA A 279 1.29 -22.60 13.05
N MET A 280 1.62 -21.70 13.98
CA MET A 280 1.87 -22.06 15.38
C MET A 280 0.57 -22.47 16.08
N GLN A 281 -0.54 -21.77 15.80
CA GLN A 281 -1.84 -22.03 16.42
C GLN A 281 -2.50 -23.32 15.92
N ASP A 282 -2.38 -23.62 14.62
CA ASP A 282 -2.94 -24.83 14.02
C ASP A 282 -2.00 -26.05 14.05
N GLY A 283 -0.77 -25.86 14.53
CA GLY A 283 0.26 -26.89 14.67
C GLY A 283 1.05 -27.18 13.38
N SER A 284 0.66 -26.62 12.24
CA SER A 284 1.31 -26.87 10.95
C SER A 284 2.76 -26.37 10.87
N PHE A 285 3.15 -25.43 11.75
CA PHE A 285 4.54 -24.97 11.85
C PHE A 285 5.49 -26.14 12.15
N GLY A 286 5.12 -26.99 13.11
CA GLY A 286 5.88 -28.17 13.50
C GLY A 286 5.81 -29.33 12.51
N GLU A 287 4.93 -29.24 11.50
CA GLU A 287 4.76 -30.24 10.44
C GLU A 287 5.39 -29.80 9.11
N ASN A 288 6.01 -28.62 9.07
CA ASN A 288 6.60 -28.09 7.85
C ASN A 288 7.64 -29.08 7.27
N PRO A 289 7.46 -29.54 6.02
CA PRO A 289 8.27 -30.61 5.45
C PRO A 289 9.75 -30.24 5.34
N VAL A 290 10.09 -28.95 5.23
CA VAL A 290 11.47 -28.49 5.20
C VAL A 290 12.14 -28.68 6.56
N PHE A 291 11.44 -28.34 7.66
CA PHE A 291 11.96 -28.52 9.01
C PHE A 291 12.08 -30.01 9.35
N VAL A 292 11.05 -30.80 9.04
CA VAL A 292 11.06 -32.26 9.24
C VAL A 292 12.23 -32.90 8.49
N SER A 293 12.37 -32.59 7.19
CA SER A 293 13.44 -33.15 6.36
C SER A 293 14.84 -32.76 6.85
N ALA A 294 15.03 -31.52 7.31
CA ALA A 294 16.31 -31.07 7.85
C ALA A 294 16.71 -31.84 9.13
N VAL A 295 15.76 -32.06 10.04
CA VAL A 295 15.99 -32.83 11.27
C VAL A 295 16.24 -34.31 10.96
N GLU A 296 15.46 -34.92 10.08
CA GLU A 296 15.65 -36.31 9.66
C GLU A 296 17.01 -36.53 8.98
N GLN A 297 17.44 -35.60 8.12
CA GLN A 297 18.74 -35.68 7.47
C GLN A 297 19.90 -35.60 8.47
N ALA A 298 19.79 -34.73 9.47
CA ALA A 298 20.78 -34.62 10.54
C ALA A 298 20.85 -35.92 11.36
N LYS A 299 19.68 -36.48 11.75
CA LYS A 299 19.57 -37.76 12.46
C LYS A 299 20.18 -38.91 11.67
N GLN A 300 19.82 -39.07 10.40
CA GLN A 300 20.35 -40.12 9.52
C GLN A 300 21.87 -40.02 9.33
N SER A 301 22.41 -38.80 9.36
CA SER A 301 23.84 -38.54 9.21
C SER A 301 24.62 -38.61 10.53
N GLY A 302 23.96 -38.83 11.67
CA GLY A 302 24.57 -38.78 13.00
C GLY A 302 25.17 -37.41 13.34
N LYS A 303 24.59 -36.31 12.82
CA LYS A 303 25.07 -34.94 13.02
C LYS A 303 24.12 -34.15 13.92
N ALA A 304 24.66 -33.18 14.65
CA ALA A 304 23.86 -32.28 15.47
C ALA A 304 22.99 -31.31 14.64
N VAL A 305 21.83 -30.95 15.18
CA VAL A 305 21.01 -29.82 14.70
C VAL A 305 21.38 -28.58 15.50
N HIS A 306 21.75 -27.49 14.80
CA HIS A 306 22.04 -26.20 15.43
C HIS A 306 20.92 -25.21 15.12
N LEU A 307 20.24 -24.72 16.15
CA LEU A 307 19.18 -23.71 16.03
C LEU A 307 19.75 -22.33 16.38
N PHE A 308 19.62 -21.38 15.44
CA PHE A 308 19.95 -19.98 15.64
C PHE A 308 18.66 -19.17 15.57
N ALA A 309 18.31 -18.48 16.66
CA ALA A 309 17.08 -17.72 16.75
C ALA A 309 17.25 -16.45 17.60
N LEU A 310 16.43 -15.44 17.31
CA LEU A 310 16.31 -14.23 18.11
C LEU A 310 15.28 -14.46 19.22
N LEU A 311 15.73 -14.44 20.47
CA LEU A 311 14.90 -14.66 21.65
C LEU A 311 14.20 -13.36 22.07
N THR A 312 13.20 -12.97 21.29
CA THR A 312 12.31 -11.84 21.64
C THR A 312 10.94 -12.38 22.03
N LYS A 313 10.20 -11.68 22.90
CA LYS A 313 8.85 -12.13 23.29
C LYS A 313 7.90 -12.18 22.09
N LYS A 314 7.91 -11.12 21.28
CA LYS A 314 7.28 -11.05 19.95
C LYS A 314 7.79 -9.80 19.24
N SER A 315 8.27 -9.94 18.01
CA SER A 315 8.67 -8.82 17.15
C SER A 315 8.60 -9.22 15.68
N SER A 316 8.70 -8.25 14.77
CA SER A 316 8.87 -8.51 13.33
C SER A 316 10.13 -9.33 12.99
N HIS A 317 11.08 -9.43 13.92
CA HIS A 317 12.34 -10.15 13.74
C HIS A 317 12.33 -11.55 14.38
N GLY A 318 11.31 -11.92 15.16
CA GLY A 318 11.18 -13.26 15.71
C GLY A 318 10.31 -13.37 16.95
N SER A 319 10.09 -14.61 17.39
CA SER A 319 9.49 -14.97 18.68
C SER A 319 10.31 -16.11 19.31
N ILE A 320 10.34 -16.16 20.64
CA ILE A 320 10.86 -17.30 21.41
C ILE A 320 10.06 -18.58 21.16
N ASP A 321 8.80 -18.47 20.72
CA ASP A 321 7.94 -19.63 20.52
C ASP A 321 8.40 -20.48 19.32
N TYR A 322 8.94 -19.86 18.27
CA TYR A 322 9.40 -20.56 17.07
C TYR A 322 10.54 -21.55 17.35
N PRO A 323 11.68 -21.18 18.00
CA PRO A 323 12.72 -22.14 18.33
C PRO A 323 12.25 -23.17 19.35
N LEU A 324 11.31 -22.84 20.26
CA LEU A 324 10.75 -23.81 21.19
C LEU A 324 9.93 -24.89 20.46
N GLU A 325 9.14 -24.51 19.46
CA GLU A 325 8.40 -25.49 18.64
C GLU A 325 9.36 -26.35 17.80
N LEU A 326 10.44 -25.78 17.26
CA LEU A 326 11.47 -26.56 16.57
C LEU A 326 12.21 -27.53 17.50
N LEU A 327 12.46 -27.16 18.76
CA LEU A 327 12.98 -28.09 19.76
C LEU A 327 11.96 -29.20 20.08
N GLY A 328 10.67 -28.85 20.14
CA GLY A 328 9.58 -29.81 20.23
C GLY A 328 9.57 -30.80 19.07
N LEU A 329 9.77 -30.33 17.84
CA LEU A 329 9.92 -31.15 16.64
C LEU A 329 11.13 -32.10 16.75
N CYS A 330 12.30 -31.60 17.11
CA CYS A 330 13.49 -32.43 17.33
C CYS A 330 13.21 -33.56 18.33
N LYS A 331 12.54 -33.25 19.43
CA LYS A 331 12.14 -34.25 20.44
C LYS A 331 11.15 -35.27 19.87
N ARG A 332 10.15 -34.86 19.08
CA ARG A 332 9.18 -35.77 18.43
C ARG A 332 9.84 -36.72 17.45
N LEU A 333 10.87 -36.25 16.73
CA LEU A 333 11.65 -37.04 15.78
C LEU A 333 12.80 -37.83 16.42
N GLU A 334 12.90 -37.83 17.75
CA GLU A 334 13.96 -38.51 18.52
C GLU A 334 15.37 -38.11 18.05
N MET A 335 15.57 -36.82 17.80
CA MET A 335 16.89 -36.24 17.62
C MET A 335 17.52 -36.03 19.01
N GLU A 336 18.63 -36.72 19.28
CA GLU A 336 19.39 -36.63 20.54
C GLU A 336 20.17 -35.31 20.69
#